data_AF-A0A2A8C277-F1
#
_entry.id   AF-A0A2A8C277-F1
#
_cell.length_a   1.000
_cell.length_b   1.000
_cell.length_c   1.000
_cell.angle_alpha   90.00
_cell.angle_beta   90.00
_cell.angle_gamma   90.00
#
_symmetry.space_group_name_H-M   'P 1'
#
loop_
_entity.id
_entity.type
_entity.pdbx_description
1 polymer ?
#
loop_
_entity_poly.entity_id
_entity_poly.type
_entity_poly.pdbx_seq_one_letter_code
_entity_poly.pdbx_strand_id
1 'polypeptide(L)'
;MKFAVIVFPGSNCDVDMFHAIKDELGEEVDYIWHDAENLDEYDAILLPGGFSYGDYLRCGAISRFANAMKAVQKAAEQGKPILGVCNGFQILVESGLLPGALMRNENLKFMCRTVQLRVENNETMFTSQYEKGAVINIPIAHGEGNYYCDEATLKELEEKNQIAFRYVDNPNGSVSDIAGIVNEKGNVLGMMPHPERAVSELLGGAEGLKVFQSILKHWRETYVVNA
;
A
#
# COMPACT_ATOMS: atom_id res chain seq x y z
N MET A 1 11.37 10.16 11.87
CA MET A 1 11.23 8.88 11.16
C MET A 1 11.63 9.10 9.73
N LYS A 2 12.45 8.23 9.14
CA LYS A 2 12.96 8.39 7.77
C LYS A 2 12.31 7.38 6.82
N PHE A 3 11.65 7.87 5.78
CA PHE A 3 10.94 7.06 4.78
C PHE A 3 11.76 6.90 3.48
N ALA A 4 11.62 5.76 2.83
CA ALA A 4 12.10 5.51 1.47
C ALA A 4 10.94 5.40 0.49
N VAL A 5 10.92 6.20 -0.56
CA VAL A 5 10.01 6.02 -1.71
C VAL A 5 10.80 5.36 -2.84
N ILE A 6 10.46 4.11 -3.18
CA ILE A 6 11.16 3.38 -4.24
C ILE A 6 10.68 3.88 -5.61
N VAL A 7 11.61 4.35 -6.44
CA VAL A 7 11.33 4.82 -7.80
C VAL A 7 11.68 3.72 -8.80
N PHE A 8 10.64 3.10 -9.36
CA PHE A 8 10.78 2.15 -10.46
C PHE A 8 10.73 2.86 -11.81
N PRO A 9 11.42 2.39 -12.85
CA PRO A 9 11.23 2.88 -14.21
C PRO A 9 9.74 2.77 -14.58
N GLY A 10 9.07 3.87 -14.89
CA GLY A 10 7.63 3.90 -15.21
C GLY A 10 6.68 4.04 -14.01
N SER A 11 7.18 4.06 -12.76
CA SER A 11 6.39 4.59 -11.64
C SER A 11 6.04 6.07 -11.89
N ASN A 12 4.89 6.51 -11.38
CA ASN A 12 4.40 7.88 -11.62
C ASN A 12 3.66 8.52 -10.43
N CYS A 13 3.52 7.79 -9.33
CA CYS A 13 2.95 8.29 -8.07
C CYS A 13 4.03 8.46 -6.99
N ASP A 14 5.31 8.35 -7.35
CA ASP A 14 6.44 8.57 -6.46
C ASP A 14 6.44 10.00 -5.90
N VAL A 15 6.18 11.01 -6.73
CA VAL A 15 6.02 12.40 -6.30
C VAL A 15 4.84 12.59 -5.35
N ASP A 16 3.69 11.96 -5.65
CA ASP A 16 2.49 12.02 -4.78
C ASP A 16 2.81 11.44 -3.40
N MET A 17 3.50 10.29 -3.37
CA MET A 17 3.92 9.62 -2.14
C MET A 17 4.94 10.45 -1.35
N PHE A 18 5.91 11.06 -2.04
CA PHE A 18 6.91 11.93 -1.43
C PHE A 18 6.26 13.17 -0.79
N HIS A 19 5.32 13.81 -1.51
CA HIS A 19 4.55 14.95 -1.01
C HIS A 19 3.75 14.60 0.25
N ALA A 20 3.05 13.46 0.24
CA ALA A 20 2.30 12.97 1.40
C ALA A 20 3.16 12.83 2.66
N ILE A 21 4.43 12.39 2.53
CA ILE A 21 5.34 12.27 3.67
C ILE A 21 5.98 13.61 4.06
N LYS A 22 6.53 14.33 3.09
CA LYS A 22 7.33 15.52 3.38
C LYS A 22 6.48 16.71 3.80
N ASP A 23 5.44 17.01 3.02
CA ASP A 23 4.73 18.27 3.13
C ASP A 23 3.49 18.13 4.03
N GLU A 24 2.81 16.98 4.00
CA GLU A 24 1.59 16.75 4.77
C GLU A 24 1.85 16.04 6.12
N LEU A 25 2.68 14.99 6.14
CA LEU A 25 3.06 14.31 7.40
C LEU A 25 4.18 15.04 8.15
N GLY A 26 5.09 15.72 7.44
CA GLY A 26 6.19 16.48 8.03
C GLY A 26 7.40 15.65 8.45
N GLU A 27 7.62 14.48 7.83
CA GLU A 27 8.73 13.57 8.17
C GLU A 27 9.79 13.52 7.05
N GLU A 28 10.96 12.94 7.34
CA GLU A 28 12.05 12.82 6.37
C GLU A 28 11.75 11.75 5.33
N VAL A 29 12.06 12.02 4.06
CA VAL A 29 11.83 11.07 2.96
C VAL A 29 12.86 11.27 1.84
N ASP A 30 13.37 10.15 1.32
CA ASP A 30 14.26 10.12 0.16
C ASP A 30 13.66 9.29 -0.98
N TYR A 31 13.98 9.70 -2.22
CA TYR A 31 13.76 8.87 -3.39
C TYR A 31 14.88 7.83 -3.51
N ILE A 32 14.50 6.56 -3.65
CA ILE A 32 15.45 5.46 -3.80
C ILE A 32 15.26 4.80 -5.15
N TRP A 33 16.32 4.79 -5.95
CA TRP A 33 16.28 4.16 -7.26
C TRP A 33 16.13 2.63 -7.14
N HIS A 34 15.44 2.01 -8.09
CA HIS A 34 15.09 0.58 -8.04
C HIS A 34 16.29 -0.38 -7.97
N ASP A 35 17.50 0.07 -8.28
CA ASP A 35 18.73 -0.72 -8.26
C ASP A 35 19.47 -0.67 -6.91
N ALA A 36 18.98 0.12 -5.96
CA ALA A 36 19.58 0.24 -4.62
C ALA A 36 19.63 -1.12 -3.91
N GLU A 37 20.72 -1.37 -3.19
CA GLU A 37 20.96 -2.65 -2.52
C GLU A 37 20.74 -2.59 -1.00
N ASN A 38 20.63 -1.38 -0.43
CA ASN A 38 20.55 -1.17 1.01
C ASN A 38 19.45 -0.17 1.36
N LEU A 39 18.60 -0.54 2.33
CA LEU A 39 17.54 0.30 2.90
C LEU A 39 17.59 0.31 4.44
N ASP A 40 18.73 -0.05 5.03
CA ASP A 40 18.87 -0.23 6.47
C ASP A 40 18.66 1.08 7.26
N GLU A 41 19.03 2.22 6.67
CA GLU A 41 18.86 3.55 7.28
C GLU A 41 17.41 4.06 7.35
N TYR A 42 16.48 3.44 6.60
CA TYR A 42 15.09 3.89 6.52
C TYR A 42 14.22 3.13 7.53
N ASP A 43 13.32 3.84 8.18
CA ASP A 43 12.38 3.29 9.14
C ASP A 43 11.16 2.64 8.46
N ALA A 44 10.72 3.17 7.32
CA ALA A 44 9.61 2.64 6.53
C ALA A 44 9.86 2.76 5.03
N ILE A 45 9.28 1.84 4.26
CA ILE A 45 9.48 1.76 2.81
C ILE A 45 8.13 1.83 2.09
N LEU A 46 8.06 2.68 1.07
CA LEU A 46 6.86 2.95 0.29
C LEU A 46 7.10 2.52 -1.16
N LEU A 47 6.24 1.64 -1.67
CA LEU A 47 6.19 1.25 -3.08
C LEU A 47 5.05 2.03 -3.75
N PRO A 48 5.35 3.02 -4.59
CA PRO A 48 4.35 3.92 -5.16
C PRO A 48 3.52 3.25 -6.26
N GLY A 49 2.41 3.90 -6.60
CA GLY A 49 1.61 3.57 -7.76
C GLY A 49 2.24 3.97 -9.10
N GLY A 50 1.55 3.62 -10.19
CA GLY A 50 1.93 3.94 -11.55
C GLY A 50 1.90 2.74 -12.48
N PHE A 51 2.80 2.70 -13.46
CA PHE A 51 2.88 1.63 -14.46
C PHE A 51 4.35 1.21 -14.57
N SER A 52 4.90 0.61 -13.50
CA SER A 52 6.31 0.20 -13.51
C SER A 52 6.60 -0.74 -14.68
N TYR A 53 7.65 -0.42 -15.44
CA TYR A 53 8.01 -1.03 -16.71
C TYR A 53 6.86 -1.09 -17.74
N GLY A 54 5.94 -0.12 -17.67
CA GLY A 54 4.77 0.00 -18.55
C GLY A 54 3.74 -1.12 -18.37
N ASP A 55 3.85 -1.91 -17.29
CA ASP A 55 3.08 -3.14 -17.09
C ASP A 55 3.12 -4.10 -18.31
N TYR A 56 4.20 -4.06 -19.11
CA TYR A 56 4.26 -4.69 -20.44
C TYR A 56 4.08 -6.21 -20.45
N LEU A 57 4.53 -6.91 -19.41
CA LEU A 57 4.29 -8.35 -19.26
C LEU A 57 2.99 -8.60 -18.49
N ARG A 58 2.94 -8.05 -17.28
CA ARG A 58 1.83 -8.01 -16.33
C ARG A 58 2.19 -6.95 -15.29
N CYS A 59 1.20 -6.33 -14.67
CA CYS A 59 1.45 -5.30 -13.67
C CYS A 59 2.37 -5.77 -12.53
N GLY A 60 3.40 -4.98 -12.22
CA GLY A 60 4.39 -5.26 -11.16
C GLY A 60 5.34 -6.47 -11.39
N ALA A 61 5.11 -7.30 -12.41
CA ALA A 61 5.82 -8.58 -12.58
C ALA A 61 7.30 -8.43 -12.97
N ILE A 62 7.69 -7.32 -13.59
CA ILE A 62 9.11 -7.03 -13.87
C ILE A 62 9.79 -6.42 -12.63
N SER A 63 9.07 -5.53 -11.94
CA SER A 63 9.58 -4.78 -10.78
C SER A 63 9.97 -5.64 -9.59
N ARG A 64 9.34 -6.81 -9.39
CA ARG A 64 9.75 -7.78 -8.35
C ARG A 64 11.20 -8.23 -8.45
N PHE A 65 11.84 -8.10 -9.61
CA PHE A 65 13.24 -8.50 -9.84
C PHE A 65 14.25 -7.36 -9.62
N ALA A 66 13.78 -6.14 -9.32
CA ALA A 66 14.66 -5.02 -9.02
C ALA A 66 15.51 -5.30 -7.76
N ASN A 67 16.75 -4.81 -7.73
CA ASN A 67 17.64 -5.04 -6.58
C ASN A 67 17.06 -4.49 -5.27
N ALA A 68 16.37 -3.36 -5.32
CA ALA A 68 15.71 -2.76 -4.16
C ALA A 68 14.70 -3.71 -3.51
N MET A 69 14.09 -4.63 -4.26
CA MET A 69 13.14 -5.60 -3.70
C MET A 69 13.79 -6.63 -2.79
N LYS A 70 15.10 -6.90 -2.94
CA LYS A 70 15.85 -7.74 -1.98
C LYS A 70 15.97 -7.03 -0.64
N ALA A 71 16.26 -5.73 -0.66
CA ALA A 71 16.31 -4.91 0.55
C ALA A 71 14.93 -4.74 1.19
N VAL A 72 13.87 -4.61 0.38
CA VAL A 72 12.46 -4.58 0.85
C VAL A 72 12.11 -5.89 1.55
N GLN A 73 12.47 -7.06 1.00
CA GLN A 73 12.22 -8.34 1.65
C GLN A 73 12.94 -8.46 3.00
N LYS A 74 14.22 -8.07 3.05
CA LYS A 74 14.98 -8.01 4.32
C LYS A 74 14.31 -7.09 5.35
N ALA A 75 13.85 -5.92 4.93
CA ALA A 75 13.13 -4.99 5.80
C ALA A 75 11.78 -5.56 6.28
N ALA A 76 11.06 -6.29 5.42
CA ALA A 76 9.83 -6.97 5.78
C ALA A 76 10.08 -8.03 6.86
N GLU A 77 11.17 -8.79 6.74
CA GLU A 77 11.56 -9.81 7.72
C GLU A 77 11.89 -9.20 9.08
N GLN A 78 12.53 -8.02 9.08
CA GLN A 78 12.86 -7.22 10.26
C GLN A 78 11.65 -6.54 10.92
N GLY A 79 10.47 -6.61 10.31
CA GLY A 79 9.26 -5.98 10.86
C GLY A 79 9.11 -4.49 10.54
N LYS A 80 9.92 -3.93 9.62
CA LYS A 80 9.76 -2.54 9.20
C LYS A 80 8.43 -2.36 8.45
N PRO A 81 7.73 -1.22 8.60
CA PRO A 81 6.52 -0.92 7.84
C PRO A 81 6.82 -0.81 6.33
N ILE A 82 6.09 -1.58 5.53
CA ILE A 82 6.12 -1.51 4.06
C ILE A 82 4.71 -1.25 3.55
N LEU A 83 4.53 -0.18 2.78
CA LEU A 83 3.26 0.18 2.16
C LEU A 83 3.38 0.13 0.64
N GLY A 84 2.61 -0.75 0.00
CA GLY A 84 2.46 -0.80 -1.46
C GLY A 84 1.11 -0.27 -1.90
N VAL A 85 1.11 0.78 -2.72
CA VAL A 85 -0.11 1.42 -3.22
C VAL A 85 -0.29 1.18 -4.71
N CYS A 86 -1.49 0.74 -5.12
CA CYS A 86 -1.85 0.47 -6.51
C CYS A 86 -0.82 -0.47 -7.18
N ASN A 87 0.08 0.07 -8.00
CA ASN A 87 1.19 -0.71 -8.58
C ASN A 87 2.15 -1.29 -7.53
N GLY A 88 2.36 -0.58 -6.42
CA GLY A 88 3.09 -1.13 -5.27
C GLY A 88 2.43 -2.38 -4.69
N PHE A 89 1.10 -2.45 -4.62
CA PHE A 89 0.41 -3.65 -4.15
C PHE A 89 0.60 -4.82 -5.13
N GLN A 90 0.47 -4.56 -6.43
CA GLN A 90 0.75 -5.55 -7.47
C GLN A 90 2.18 -6.11 -7.33
N ILE A 91 3.17 -5.25 -7.10
CA ILE A 91 4.56 -5.65 -6.86
C ILE A 91 4.70 -6.53 -5.60
N LEU A 92 4.04 -6.17 -4.50
CA LEU A 92 4.11 -6.95 -3.26
C LEU A 92 3.58 -8.37 -3.45
N VAL A 93 2.47 -8.52 -4.16
CA VAL A 93 1.88 -9.84 -4.45
C VAL A 93 2.77 -10.62 -5.43
N GLU A 94 3.26 -9.98 -6.49
CA GLU A 94 4.21 -10.59 -7.42
C GLU A 94 5.50 -11.04 -6.72
N SER A 95 5.96 -10.31 -5.71
CA SER A 95 7.16 -10.66 -4.94
C SER A 95 6.94 -11.76 -3.89
N GLY A 96 5.69 -12.15 -3.62
CA GLY A 96 5.33 -13.11 -2.57
C GLY A 96 5.35 -12.54 -1.16
N LEU A 97 5.50 -11.22 -0.99
CA LEU A 97 5.37 -10.55 0.30
C LEU A 97 3.91 -10.46 0.78
N LEU A 98 2.96 -10.53 -0.15
CA LEU A 98 1.53 -10.66 0.11
C LEU A 98 0.95 -11.82 -0.71
N PRO A 99 -0.09 -12.52 -0.19
CA PRO A 99 -0.76 -13.57 -0.94
C PRO A 99 -1.71 -12.99 -2.00
N GLY A 100 -2.19 -13.87 -2.89
CA GLY A 100 -3.21 -13.55 -3.90
C GLY A 100 -2.64 -13.18 -5.26
N ALA A 101 -3.45 -12.48 -6.05
CA ALA A 101 -3.11 -11.92 -7.37
C ALA A 101 -3.97 -10.69 -7.66
N LEU A 102 -3.47 -9.76 -8.48
CA LEU A 102 -4.25 -8.64 -9.00
C LEU A 102 -4.49 -8.88 -10.49
N MET A 103 -5.76 -8.98 -10.87
CA MET A 103 -6.20 -9.24 -12.24
C MET A 103 -6.77 -7.97 -12.87
N ARG A 104 -7.04 -8.04 -14.18
CA ARG A 104 -7.85 -7.02 -14.87
C ARG A 104 -9.18 -6.83 -14.17
N ASN A 105 -9.60 -5.57 -14.08
CA ASN A 105 -10.93 -5.22 -13.58
C ASN A 105 -11.99 -6.02 -14.35
N GLU A 106 -13.05 -6.47 -13.69
CA GLU A 106 -14.11 -7.31 -14.31
C GLU A 106 -14.69 -6.69 -15.59
N ASN A 107 -14.87 -5.38 -15.62
CA ASN A 107 -15.38 -4.62 -16.76
C ASN A 107 -14.32 -4.27 -17.84
N LEU A 108 -13.07 -4.73 -17.67
CA LEU A 108 -11.93 -4.53 -18.58
C LEU A 108 -11.61 -3.06 -18.91
N LYS A 109 -12.02 -2.12 -18.04
CA LYS A 109 -11.78 -0.68 -18.19
C LYS A 109 -10.92 -0.15 -17.06
N PHE A 110 -10.08 0.82 -17.41
CA PHE A 110 -9.41 1.67 -16.43
C PHE A 110 -10.44 2.51 -15.67
N MET A 111 -10.27 2.64 -14.36
CA MET A 111 -11.14 3.44 -13.50
C MET A 111 -10.33 4.52 -12.80
N CYS A 112 -10.85 5.74 -12.83
CA CYS A 112 -10.31 6.90 -12.14
C CYS A 112 -11.46 7.64 -11.46
N ARG A 113 -11.64 7.43 -10.16
CA ARG A 113 -12.71 8.07 -9.35
C ARG A 113 -12.42 7.90 -7.87
N THR A 114 -13.09 8.69 -7.04
CA THR A 114 -13.12 8.44 -5.60
C THR A 114 -14.12 7.33 -5.28
N VAL A 115 -13.74 6.42 -4.38
CA VAL A 115 -14.60 5.33 -3.91
C VAL A 115 -14.63 5.31 -2.39
N GLN A 116 -15.67 4.68 -1.85
CA GLN A 116 -15.81 4.47 -0.42
C GLN A 116 -15.17 3.15 0.01
N LEU A 117 -14.37 3.21 1.06
CA LEU A 117 -13.76 2.06 1.72
C LEU A 117 -14.30 1.96 3.14
N ARG A 118 -14.64 0.75 3.57
CA ARG A 118 -14.84 0.43 4.97
C ARG A 118 -13.51 -0.01 5.58
N VAL A 119 -13.15 0.57 6.72
CA VAL A 119 -12.02 0.12 7.54
C VAL A 119 -12.43 -1.16 8.26
N GLU A 120 -11.90 -2.29 7.82
CA GLU A 120 -12.27 -3.61 8.34
C GLU A 120 -11.45 -3.97 9.60
N ASN A 121 -10.14 -3.72 9.53
CA ASN A 121 -9.21 -3.88 10.64
C ASN A 121 -8.50 -2.55 10.96
N ASN A 122 -8.73 -2.00 12.15
CA ASN A 122 -8.09 -0.78 12.65
C ASN A 122 -6.99 -1.05 13.69
N GLU A 123 -6.60 -2.31 13.89
CA GLU A 123 -5.58 -2.73 14.86
C GLU A 123 -4.19 -2.87 14.22
N THR A 124 -4.05 -2.52 12.94
CA THR A 124 -2.76 -2.58 12.23
C THR A 124 -1.95 -1.31 12.43
N MET A 125 -0.63 -1.39 12.21
CA MET A 125 0.24 -0.21 12.20
C MET A 125 -0.11 0.81 11.09
N PHE A 126 -0.96 0.44 10.12
CA PHE A 126 -1.37 1.30 9.02
C PHE A 126 -2.76 1.92 9.21
N THR A 127 -3.54 1.42 10.17
CA THR A 127 -4.96 1.78 10.31
C THR A 127 -5.38 2.22 11.72
N SER A 128 -4.43 2.33 12.64
CA SER A 128 -4.66 2.69 14.05
C SER A 128 -5.19 4.11 14.29
N GLN A 129 -5.25 4.97 13.27
CA GLN A 129 -5.87 6.30 13.31
C GLN A 129 -7.31 6.32 12.80
N TYR A 130 -7.86 5.17 12.41
CA TYR A 130 -9.26 5.03 12.02
C TYR A 130 -10.08 4.33 13.10
N GLU A 131 -11.37 4.61 13.11
CA GLU A 131 -12.34 3.82 13.86
C GLU A 131 -12.69 2.55 13.08
N LYS A 132 -12.92 1.44 13.79
CA LYS A 132 -13.37 0.19 13.17
C LYS A 132 -14.73 0.41 12.50
N GLY A 133 -14.85 0.02 11.24
CA GLY A 133 -16.08 0.19 10.45
C GLY A 133 -16.28 1.60 9.89
N ALA A 134 -15.34 2.53 10.09
CA ALA A 134 -15.40 3.85 9.46
C ALA A 134 -15.45 3.72 7.94
N VAL A 135 -16.24 4.59 7.29
CA VAL A 135 -16.29 4.71 5.83
C VAL A 135 -15.50 5.94 5.41
N ILE A 136 -14.48 5.73 4.58
CA ILE A 136 -13.56 6.77 4.10
C ILE A 136 -13.58 6.85 2.58
N ASN A 137 -13.30 8.02 2.02
CA ASN A 137 -13.29 8.30 0.60
C ASN A 137 -11.86 8.39 0.08
N ILE A 138 -11.45 7.43 -0.75
CA ILE A 138 -10.08 7.36 -1.27
C ILE A 138 -10.12 7.24 -2.81
N PRO A 139 -9.29 8.00 -3.55
CA PRO A 139 -9.15 7.87 -5.00
C PRO A 139 -8.67 6.48 -5.43
N ILE A 140 -9.15 6.00 -6.58
CA ILE A 140 -8.59 4.86 -7.31
C ILE A 140 -8.17 5.29 -8.71
N ALA A 141 -7.12 4.65 -9.25
CA ALA A 141 -6.62 4.89 -10.60
C ALA A 141 -5.97 3.60 -11.18
N HIS A 142 -6.77 2.63 -11.61
CA HIS A 142 -6.23 1.33 -12.05
C HIS A 142 -7.06 0.61 -13.13
N GLY A 143 -6.38 -0.20 -13.95
CA GLY A 143 -6.98 -1.15 -14.90
C GLY A 143 -6.87 -2.61 -14.45
N GLU A 144 -5.92 -2.92 -13.55
CA GLU A 144 -5.62 -4.27 -13.06
C GLU A 144 -5.66 -4.31 -11.52
N GLY A 145 -6.81 -3.97 -10.93
CA GLY A 145 -6.97 -3.90 -9.47
C GLY A 145 -7.92 -4.94 -8.88
N ASN A 146 -8.34 -5.93 -9.66
CA ASN A 146 -9.23 -6.99 -9.18
C ASN A 146 -8.43 -7.98 -8.33
N TYR A 147 -8.51 -7.86 -7.01
CA TYR A 147 -7.86 -8.78 -6.09
C TYR A 147 -8.56 -10.14 -6.07
N TYR A 148 -7.75 -11.18 -6.24
CA TYR A 148 -8.20 -12.57 -6.23
C TYR A 148 -7.29 -13.42 -5.36
N CYS A 149 -7.91 -14.35 -4.64
CA CYS A 149 -7.25 -15.46 -3.96
C CYS A 149 -8.20 -16.65 -3.94
N ASP A 150 -7.67 -17.85 -3.69
CA ASP A 150 -8.51 -19.03 -3.51
C ASP A 150 -9.27 -19.00 -2.17
N GLU A 151 -10.24 -19.91 -2.01
CA GLU A 151 -11.09 -19.98 -0.82
C GLU A 151 -10.29 -20.26 0.47
N ALA A 152 -9.22 -21.04 0.37
CA ALA A 152 -8.37 -21.35 1.51
C ALA A 152 -7.61 -20.11 1.99
N THR A 153 -7.02 -19.36 1.06
CA THR A 153 -6.33 -18.09 1.34
C THR A 153 -7.31 -17.05 1.87
N LEU A 154 -8.50 -16.94 1.29
CA LEU A 154 -9.52 -15.99 1.77
C LEU A 154 -9.88 -16.27 3.23
N LYS A 155 -10.13 -17.54 3.55
CA LYS A 155 -10.45 -17.98 4.91
C LYS A 155 -9.31 -17.66 5.88
N GLU A 156 -8.06 -17.91 5.49
CA GLU A 156 -6.90 -17.58 6.31
C GLU A 156 -6.79 -16.06 6.56
N LEU A 157 -7.00 -15.24 5.52
CA LEU A 157 -6.99 -13.78 5.65
C LEU A 157 -8.08 -13.28 6.62
N GLU A 158 -9.26 -13.90 6.60
CA GLU A 158 -10.35 -13.55 7.51
C GLU A 158 -10.09 -14.01 8.95
N GLU A 159 -9.63 -15.26 9.13
CA GLU A 159 -9.32 -15.82 10.45
C GLU A 159 -8.18 -15.07 11.16
N LYS A 160 -7.16 -14.65 10.40
CA LYS A 160 -6.02 -13.87 10.91
C LYS A 160 -6.25 -12.36 10.91
N ASN A 161 -7.47 -11.90 10.60
CA ASN A 161 -7.84 -10.47 10.57
C ASN A 161 -6.90 -9.63 9.67
N GLN A 162 -6.47 -10.17 8.53
CA GLN A 162 -5.49 -9.55 7.64
C GLN A 162 -6.11 -8.62 6.58
N ILE A 163 -7.43 -8.47 6.55
CA ILE A 163 -8.11 -7.57 5.61
C ILE A 163 -8.21 -6.19 6.26
N ALA A 164 -7.49 -5.21 5.71
CA ALA A 164 -7.44 -3.86 6.26
C ALA A 164 -8.62 -3.01 5.77
N PHE A 165 -8.92 -3.11 4.46
CA PHE A 165 -9.95 -2.31 3.80
C PHE A 165 -10.80 -3.17 2.88
N ARG A 166 -12.10 -2.89 2.88
CA ARG A 166 -13.04 -3.41 1.88
C ARG A 166 -13.71 -2.24 1.15
N TYR A 167 -13.99 -2.40 -0.13
CA TYR A 167 -14.86 -1.49 -0.87
C TYR A 167 -16.28 -1.55 -0.28
N VAL A 168 -16.95 -0.41 -0.17
CA VAL A 168 -18.39 -0.37 0.12
C VAL A 168 -19.17 -0.79 -1.12
N ASP A 169 -18.84 -0.17 -2.26
CA ASP A 169 -19.34 -0.53 -3.59
C ASP A 169 -18.16 -0.99 -4.45
N ASN A 170 -18.00 -2.30 -4.59
CA ASN A 170 -16.87 -2.93 -5.27
C ASN A 170 -16.76 -2.51 -6.74
N PRO A 171 -15.69 -1.78 -7.12
CA PRO A 171 -15.61 -1.19 -8.45
C PRO A 171 -14.99 -2.15 -9.48
N ASN A 172 -14.27 -3.18 -9.04
CA ASN A 172 -13.32 -3.91 -9.90
C ASN A 172 -13.52 -5.43 -9.93
N GLY A 173 -14.40 -5.96 -9.08
CA GLY A 173 -14.72 -7.39 -8.99
C GLY A 173 -13.85 -8.16 -7.99
N SER A 174 -13.14 -7.47 -7.10
CA SER A 174 -12.28 -8.10 -6.10
C SER A 174 -13.05 -9.08 -5.22
N VAL A 175 -12.45 -10.22 -4.91
CA VAL A 175 -13.06 -11.23 -4.02
C VAL A 175 -13.33 -10.62 -2.65
N SER A 176 -14.53 -10.87 -2.12
CA SER A 176 -14.96 -10.37 -0.80
C SER A 176 -14.83 -8.84 -0.67
N ASP A 177 -14.91 -8.10 -1.78
CA ASP A 177 -14.77 -6.64 -1.81
C ASP A 177 -13.44 -6.12 -1.26
N ILE A 178 -12.38 -6.94 -1.25
CA ILE A 178 -11.09 -6.59 -0.67
C ILE A 178 -10.45 -5.43 -1.44
N ALA A 179 -10.06 -4.37 -0.73
CA ALA A 179 -9.35 -3.21 -1.27
C ALA A 179 -7.88 -3.13 -0.79
N GLY A 180 -7.57 -3.76 0.35
CA GLY A 180 -6.20 -3.88 0.86
C GLY A 180 -6.06 -4.89 1.98
N ILE A 181 -4.89 -5.52 2.05
CA ILE A 181 -4.55 -6.60 2.98
C ILE A 181 -3.17 -6.37 3.61
N VAL A 182 -2.98 -6.93 4.81
CA VAL A 182 -1.67 -6.99 5.48
C VAL A 182 -1.09 -8.40 5.45
N ASN A 183 0.23 -8.54 5.54
CA ASN A 183 0.87 -9.83 5.78
C ASN A 183 0.59 -10.35 7.20
N GLU A 184 0.94 -11.61 7.47
CA GLU A 184 0.68 -12.25 8.77
C GLU A 184 1.40 -11.55 9.95
N LYS A 185 2.57 -10.97 9.70
CA LYS A 185 3.30 -10.15 10.68
C LYS A 185 2.69 -8.76 10.90
N GLY A 186 1.75 -8.33 10.05
CA GLY A 186 1.08 -7.03 10.12
C GLY A 186 1.93 -5.83 9.69
N ASN A 187 3.14 -6.03 9.16
CA ASN A 187 4.09 -4.97 8.81
C ASN A 187 4.20 -4.67 7.31
N VAL A 188 3.49 -5.41 6.46
CA VAL A 188 3.40 -5.15 5.02
C VAL A 188 1.93 -4.93 4.67
N LEU A 189 1.56 -3.75 4.19
CA LEU A 189 0.23 -3.42 3.67
C LEU A 189 0.30 -3.23 2.17
N GLY A 190 -0.60 -3.90 1.45
CA GLY A 190 -0.89 -3.64 0.05
C GLY A 190 -2.32 -3.13 -0.10
N MET A 191 -2.53 -2.05 -0.84
CA MET A 191 -3.88 -1.54 -1.15
C MET A 191 -3.96 -0.95 -2.56
N MET A 192 -5.11 -1.13 -3.23
CA MET A 192 -5.35 -0.57 -4.57
C MET A 192 -5.71 0.93 -4.59
N PRO A 193 -6.52 1.44 -3.65
CA PRO A 193 -6.79 2.87 -3.55
C PRO A 193 -5.53 3.68 -3.18
N HIS A 194 -5.51 4.96 -3.56
CA HIS A 194 -4.37 5.88 -3.42
C HIS A 194 -4.54 6.81 -2.20
N PRO A 195 -4.13 6.41 -0.98
CA PRO A 195 -4.22 7.26 0.20
C PRO A 195 -3.36 8.52 0.08
N GLU A 196 -2.24 8.47 -0.66
CA GLU A 196 -1.35 9.60 -0.93
C GLU A 196 -2.01 10.71 -1.75
N ARG A 197 -3.12 10.41 -2.45
CA ARG A 197 -3.93 11.40 -3.19
C ARG A 197 -5.08 11.99 -2.38
N ALA A 198 -5.27 11.53 -1.15
CA ALA A 198 -6.30 12.00 -0.23
C ALA A 198 -5.68 12.50 1.08
N VAL A 199 -4.63 13.32 0.96
CA VAL A 199 -3.86 13.84 2.10
C VAL A 199 -4.20 15.27 2.47
N SER A 200 -4.95 15.99 1.63
CA SER A 200 -5.26 17.40 1.80
C SER A 200 -6.65 17.74 1.30
N GLU A 201 -7.37 18.61 2.00
CA GLU A 201 -8.69 19.10 1.59
C GLU A 201 -8.66 19.77 0.21
N LEU A 202 -7.52 20.35 -0.18
CA LEU A 202 -7.32 20.94 -1.51
C LEU A 202 -7.36 19.90 -2.64
N LEU A 203 -7.05 18.64 -2.34
CA LEU A 203 -7.03 17.53 -3.30
C LEU A 203 -8.37 16.75 -3.32
N GLY A 204 -9.36 17.18 -2.54
CA GLY A 204 -10.68 16.56 -2.45
C GLY A 204 -10.89 15.68 -1.21
N GLY A 205 -9.94 15.68 -0.26
CA GLY A 205 -10.11 15.09 1.07
C GLY A 205 -8.77 14.75 1.74
N ALA A 206 -8.76 14.72 3.07
CA ALA A 206 -7.58 14.38 3.88
C ALA A 206 -7.65 13.00 4.57
N GLU A 207 -8.63 12.17 4.21
CA GLU A 207 -8.89 10.89 4.90
C GLU A 207 -7.76 9.86 4.72
N GLY A 208 -6.98 9.95 3.65
CA GLY A 208 -5.83 9.08 3.36
C GLY A 208 -4.59 9.40 4.20
N LEU A 209 -4.45 10.63 4.71
CA LEU A 209 -3.32 11.03 5.57
C LEU A 209 -3.19 10.15 6.82
N LYS A 210 -4.32 9.67 7.34
CA LYS A 210 -4.39 8.80 8.52
C LYS A 210 -3.67 7.47 8.35
N VAL A 211 -3.46 6.97 7.12
CA VAL A 211 -2.60 5.79 6.87
C VAL A 211 -1.17 6.09 7.32
N PHE A 212 -0.62 7.22 6.86
CA PHE A 212 0.74 7.63 7.18
C PHE A 212 0.91 8.04 8.65
N GLN A 213 -0.09 8.71 9.21
CA GLN A 213 -0.12 9.03 10.65
C GLN A 213 -0.15 7.77 11.52
N SER A 214 -0.81 6.69 11.08
CA SER A 214 -0.82 5.41 11.79
C SER A 214 0.59 4.80 11.83
N ILE A 215 1.31 4.83 10.71
CA ILE A 215 2.70 4.36 10.63
C ILE A 215 3.58 5.14 11.61
N LEU A 216 3.48 6.47 11.58
CA LEU A 216 4.26 7.35 12.44
C LEU A 216 3.94 7.15 13.92
N LYS A 217 2.66 7.01 14.28
CA LYS A 217 2.23 6.70 15.65
C LYS A 217 2.86 5.40 16.13
N HIS A 218 2.75 4.33 15.32
CA HIS A 218 3.32 3.03 15.66
C HIS A 218 4.83 3.09 15.87
N TRP A 219 5.56 3.80 14.99
CA TRP A 219 6.99 4.02 15.15
C TRP A 219 7.34 4.77 16.44
N ARG A 220 6.61 5.86 16.77
CA ARG A 220 6.82 6.62 18.02
C ARG A 220 6.56 5.77 19.27
N GLU A 221 5.49 4.99 19.28
CA GLU A 221 5.18 4.08 20.39
C GLU A 221 6.26 3.01 20.56
N THR A 222 6.84 2.52 19.46
CA THR A 222 7.86 1.48 19.48
C THR A 222 9.23 1.99 19.93
N TYR A 223 9.67 3.16 19.42
CA TYR A 223 11.05 3.62 19.53
C TYR A 223 11.26 4.85 20.43
N VAL A 224 10.21 5.63 20.73
CA VAL A 224 10.34 6.87 21.51
C VAL A 224 9.75 6.73 22.91
N VAL A 225 8.59 6.09 23.03
CA VAL A 225 7.93 5.92 24.34
C VAL A 225 8.57 4.79 25.16
N ASN A 226 9.17 3.79 24.48
CA ASN A 226 9.84 2.66 25.11
C ASN A 226 11.38 2.84 25.24
N ALA A 227 11.93 4.01 24.88
CA ALA A 227 13.34 4.35 25.04
C ALA A 227 13.59 5.13 26.33
#